data_AF-A0D3M4-F1
#
_entry.id   AF-A0D3M4-F1
#
_cell.length_a   1.000
_cell.length_b   1.000
_cell.length_c   1.000
_cell.angle_alpha   90.00
_cell.angle_beta   90.00
_cell.angle_gamma   90.00
#
_symmetry.space_group_name_H-M   'P 1'
#
loop_
_entity.id
_entity.type
_entity.pdbx_description
1 polymer ?
#
loop_
_entity_poly.entity_id
_entity_poly.type
_entity_poly.pdbx_seq_one_letter_code
_entity_poly.pdbx_strand_id
1 'polypeptide(L)'
;MKMKSQIIILDMMILLIVLSVCTLGIYVEAVIFYDISLESSNIMMNVTDIKQIDSLGNQVEAYLIKKHKRSIQLLDNIASFFFYLANHQKQFLVNQDLQLCLTEDDYKNSRYIQNIPQFCYQIHSEQYQQIILNDNIKLLYQGLKQLDQFSLLFNMQWPNFLQVVDTSPIIFDSLYPTGLLLNNYNPQDRIWYQNHMAQANNTKNEFYFFTNVYQVLYGTDKFSFSITQSLFDQQKEFFAIVKTQVYVTDQNLQKIQFNVLLINQDGQVMHYGMENPIRNVEALYIYNETITGFNFTDWKEIEKKANNEQSSQNQYDQIFMLYNKLYQQFVKIKCKKFIKENFTLILFTNLTQQNILEQRILDEQKGFYLQYGYAVLIIFGLAILLFCLSVFFINLICNPIVNLRLKISQHVLEMGNNTDKIMFKMQSCKKNNNDVINKLNEMFMNISDTLKLDSNKKNKQCRLIEKMQYNKRNVQGSCQKLNQQIHSLSDFNLRYVDFNQFNKEVLDLLMNCTYSQL
;
A
#
# COMPACT_ATOMS: atom_id res chain seq x y z
N MET A 1 48.11 -49.75 14.77
CA MET A 1 46.64 -49.63 14.94
C MET A 1 46.24 -48.68 16.06
N LYS A 2 46.73 -48.82 17.31
CA LYS A 2 46.31 -47.96 18.45
C LYS A 2 46.46 -46.44 18.21
N MET A 3 47.61 -45.96 17.70
CA MET A 3 47.87 -44.53 17.49
C MET A 3 46.99 -43.88 16.40
N LYS A 4 46.74 -44.60 15.28
CA LYS A 4 45.82 -44.15 14.21
C LYS A 4 44.38 -44.00 14.73
N SER A 5 43.92 -44.96 15.53
CA SER A 5 42.59 -44.91 16.13
C SER A 5 42.45 -43.74 17.10
N GLN A 6 43.50 -43.44 17.87
CA GLN A 6 43.51 -42.31 18.81
C GLN A 6 43.44 -40.97 18.08
N ILE A 7 44.18 -40.80 16.97
CA ILE A 7 44.13 -39.58 16.15
C ILE A 7 42.73 -39.38 15.54
N ILE A 8 42.12 -40.44 14.99
CA ILE A 8 40.77 -40.37 14.41
C ILE A 8 39.71 -40.02 15.47
N ILE A 9 39.82 -40.59 16.68
CA ILE A 9 38.90 -40.28 17.79
C ILE A 9 39.07 -38.83 18.24
N LEU A 10 40.30 -38.33 18.32
CA LEU A 10 40.59 -36.93 18.66
C LEU A 10 39.98 -35.98 17.61
N ASP A 11 40.17 -36.26 16.32
CA ASP A 11 39.61 -35.45 15.23
C ASP A 11 38.08 -35.45 15.24
N MET A 12 37.45 -36.59 15.55
CA MET A 12 35.99 -36.68 15.73
C MET A 12 35.51 -35.80 16.89
N MET A 13 36.21 -35.81 18.03
CA MET A 13 35.86 -34.97 19.19
C MET A 13 36.01 -33.48 18.85
N ILE A 14 37.09 -33.09 18.18
CA ILE A 14 37.32 -31.71 17.73
C ILE A 14 36.21 -31.29 16.77
N LEU A 15 35.88 -32.11 15.78
CA LEU A 15 34.81 -31.83 14.82
C LEU A 15 33.45 -31.64 15.51
N LEU A 16 33.11 -32.49 16.48
CA LEU A 16 31.85 -32.41 17.22
C LEU A 16 31.77 -31.13 18.05
N ILE A 17 32.87 -30.73 18.70
CA ILE A 17 32.95 -29.46 19.43
C ILE A 17 32.76 -28.27 18.46
N VAL A 18 33.51 -28.25 17.35
CA VAL A 18 33.40 -27.17 16.35
C VAL A 18 31.99 -27.08 15.78
N LEU A 19 31.38 -28.20 15.40
CA LEU A 19 30.02 -28.23 14.89
C LEU A 19 29.02 -27.75 15.94
N SER A 20 29.16 -28.17 17.20
CA SER A 20 28.26 -27.74 18.28
C SER A 20 28.31 -26.22 18.50
N VAL A 21 29.50 -25.62 18.53
CA VAL A 21 29.70 -24.17 18.65
C VAL A 21 29.16 -23.42 17.44
N CYS A 22 29.40 -23.91 16.21
CA CYS A 22 28.83 -23.33 15.01
C CYS A 22 27.30 -23.38 15.00
N THR A 23 26.70 -24.52 15.36
CA THR A 23 25.23 -24.64 15.42
C THR A 23 24.62 -23.73 16.48
N LEU A 24 25.25 -23.62 17.66
CA LEU A 24 24.81 -22.71 18.71
C LEU A 24 24.94 -21.25 18.26
N GLY A 25 26.06 -20.88 17.62
CA GLY A 25 26.25 -19.53 17.08
C GLY A 25 25.20 -19.15 16.05
N ILE A 26 24.93 -20.04 15.09
CA ILE A 26 23.91 -19.83 14.05
C ILE A 26 22.51 -19.74 14.67
N TYR A 27 22.20 -20.58 15.65
CA TYR A 27 20.91 -20.54 16.36
C TYR A 27 20.71 -19.21 17.09
N VAL A 28 21.73 -18.76 17.82
CA VAL A 28 21.67 -17.48 18.55
C VAL A 28 21.54 -16.30 17.58
N GLU A 29 22.29 -16.29 16.49
CA GLU A 29 22.20 -15.27 15.44
C GLU A 29 20.81 -15.23 14.80
N ALA A 30 20.23 -16.39 14.50
CA ALA A 30 18.90 -16.49 13.93
C ALA A 30 17.80 -15.95 14.88
N VAL A 31 17.90 -16.23 16.18
CA VAL A 31 16.94 -15.73 17.19
C VAL A 31 17.07 -14.21 17.36
N ILE A 32 18.30 -13.69 17.50
CA ILE A 32 18.53 -12.25 17.65
C ILE A 32 18.06 -11.49 16.41
N PHE A 33 18.40 -11.99 15.22
CA PHE A 33 17.96 -11.38 13.97
C PHE A 33 16.44 -11.40 13.83
N TYR A 34 15.79 -12.50 14.25
CA TYR A 34 14.33 -12.60 14.25
C TYR A 34 13.69 -11.53 15.13
N ASP A 35 14.12 -11.41 16.39
CA ASP A 35 13.55 -10.44 17.33
C ASP A 35 13.72 -9.00 16.82
N ILE A 36 14.93 -8.64 16.36
CA ILE A 36 15.22 -7.31 15.81
C ILE A 36 14.41 -7.04 14.54
N SER A 37 14.30 -8.03 13.64
CA SER A 37 13.54 -7.87 12.40
C SER A 37 12.06 -7.69 12.68
N LEU A 38 11.49 -8.45 13.63
CA LEU A 38 10.08 -8.35 13.99
C LEU A 38 9.77 -6.98 14.60
N GLU A 39 10.60 -6.53 15.54
CA GLU A 39 10.45 -5.21 16.17
C GLU A 39 10.59 -4.09 15.13
N SER A 40 11.61 -4.16 14.27
CA SER A 40 11.82 -3.17 13.21
C SER A 40 10.67 -3.13 12.20
N SER A 41 10.16 -4.29 11.79
CA SER A 41 8.98 -4.39 10.93
C SER A 41 7.75 -3.77 11.58
N ASN A 42 7.49 -4.04 12.86
CA ASN A 42 6.36 -3.46 13.59
C ASN A 42 6.46 -1.94 13.72
N ILE A 43 7.64 -1.41 14.02
CA ILE A 43 7.88 0.04 14.07
C ILE A 43 7.67 0.66 12.69
N MET A 44 8.24 0.05 11.63
CA MET A 44 8.11 0.53 10.26
C MET A 44 6.66 0.53 9.78
N MET A 45 5.91 -0.54 10.05
CA MET A 45 4.47 -0.62 9.76
C MET A 45 3.72 0.49 10.48
N ASN A 46 3.99 0.70 11.77
CA ASN A 46 3.32 1.74 12.53
C ASN A 46 3.59 3.15 12.00
N VAL A 47 4.85 3.48 11.71
CA VAL A 47 5.25 4.78 11.15
C VAL A 47 4.67 4.98 9.75
N THR A 48 4.66 3.94 8.92
CA THR A 48 4.13 4.00 7.56
C THR A 48 2.63 4.23 7.57
N ASP A 49 1.89 3.49 8.41
CA ASP A 49 0.44 3.63 8.57
C ASP A 49 0.05 5.03 9.04
N ILE A 50 0.76 5.59 10.03
CA ILE A 50 0.55 6.99 10.48
C ILE A 50 0.73 7.98 9.32
N LYS A 51 1.83 7.84 8.56
CA LYS A 51 2.10 8.72 7.40
C LYS A 51 1.06 8.58 6.30
N GLN A 52 0.59 7.36 6.03
CA GLN A 52 -0.42 7.08 5.02
C GLN A 52 -1.78 7.65 5.41
N ILE A 53 -2.22 7.44 6.66
CA ILE A 53 -3.45 8.04 7.20
C ILE A 53 -3.37 9.56 7.14
N ASP A 54 -2.24 10.14 7.51
CA ASP A 54 -2.08 11.60 7.47
C ASP A 54 -2.21 12.13 6.03
N SER A 55 -1.42 11.58 5.11
CA SER A 55 -1.36 11.99 3.71
C SER A 55 -2.70 11.80 3.00
N LEU A 56 -3.31 10.61 3.13
CA LEU A 56 -4.60 10.31 2.53
C LEU A 56 -5.72 11.12 3.18
N GLY A 57 -5.67 11.34 4.50
CA GLY A 57 -6.62 12.20 5.20
C GLY A 57 -6.63 13.61 4.62
N ASN A 58 -5.44 14.19 4.36
CA ASN A 58 -5.32 15.51 3.74
C ASN A 58 -5.85 15.53 2.29
N GLN A 59 -5.63 14.46 1.53
CA GLN A 59 -6.16 14.34 0.16
C GLN A 59 -7.68 14.22 0.12
N VAL A 60 -8.26 13.41 1.03
CA VAL A 60 -9.71 13.25 1.18
C VAL A 60 -10.36 14.56 1.61
N GLU A 61 -9.76 15.26 2.58
CA GLU A 61 -10.20 16.59 2.99
C GLU A 61 -10.22 17.55 1.79
N ALA A 62 -9.10 17.69 1.07
CA ALA A 62 -9.00 18.58 -0.07
C ALA A 62 -10.02 18.23 -1.18
N TYR A 63 -10.24 16.93 -1.41
CA TYR A 63 -11.25 16.43 -2.35
C TYR A 63 -12.66 16.88 -1.95
N LEU A 64 -13.06 16.67 -0.70
CA LEU A 64 -14.37 17.04 -0.18
C LEU A 64 -14.61 18.55 -0.23
N ILE A 65 -13.63 19.35 0.19
CA ILE A 65 -13.69 20.81 0.11
C ILE A 65 -13.90 21.25 -1.33
N LYS A 66 -13.11 20.71 -2.27
CA LYS A 66 -13.21 21.07 -3.69
C LYS A 66 -14.57 20.66 -4.28
N LYS A 67 -15.08 19.48 -3.92
CA LYS A 67 -16.38 18.97 -4.36
C LYS A 67 -17.54 19.84 -3.88
N HIS A 68 -17.57 20.19 -2.59
CA HIS A 68 -18.61 21.05 -2.04
C HIS A 68 -18.49 22.49 -2.54
N LYS A 69 -17.27 23.03 -2.64
CA LYS A 69 -17.05 24.37 -3.21
C LYS A 69 -17.59 24.49 -4.63
N ARG A 70 -17.38 23.48 -5.49
CA ARG A 70 -17.95 23.47 -6.85
C ARG A 70 -19.47 23.51 -6.82
N SER A 71 -20.09 22.78 -5.89
CA SER A 71 -21.54 22.73 -5.74
C SER A 71 -22.12 24.06 -5.26
N ILE A 72 -21.48 24.69 -4.26
CA ILE A 72 -21.84 26.02 -3.76
C ILE A 72 -21.69 27.07 -4.88
N GLN A 73 -20.56 27.08 -5.59
CA GLN A 73 -20.32 28.00 -6.70
C GLN A 73 -21.37 27.87 -7.82
N LEU A 74 -21.82 26.65 -8.10
CA LEU A 74 -22.90 26.43 -9.06
C LEU A 74 -24.20 27.08 -8.58
N LEU A 75 -24.59 26.86 -7.32
CA LEU A 75 -25.79 27.47 -6.75
C LEU A 75 -25.67 29.01 -6.71
N ASP A 76 -24.51 29.55 -6.34
CA ASP A 76 -24.25 30.99 -6.31
C ASP A 76 -24.40 31.62 -7.69
N ASN A 77 -23.90 30.95 -8.72
CA ASN A 77 -24.03 31.40 -10.10
C ASN A 77 -25.48 31.36 -10.57
N ILE A 78 -26.24 30.32 -10.21
CA ILE A 78 -27.68 30.22 -10.50
C ILE A 78 -28.45 31.33 -9.78
N ALA A 79 -28.18 31.55 -8.49
CA ALA A 79 -28.82 32.60 -7.71
C ALA A 79 -28.52 34.00 -8.28
N SER A 80 -27.26 34.25 -8.62
CA SER A 80 -26.83 35.50 -9.28
C SER A 80 -27.49 35.69 -10.64
N PHE A 81 -27.66 34.60 -11.40
CA PHE A 81 -28.37 34.62 -12.68
C PHE A 81 -29.86 34.98 -12.49
N PHE A 82 -30.57 34.36 -11.55
CA PHE A 82 -31.97 34.70 -11.27
C PHE A 82 -32.13 36.14 -10.79
N PHE A 83 -31.23 36.62 -9.93
CA PHE A 83 -31.25 38.01 -9.49
C PHE A 83 -30.98 38.97 -10.65
N TYR A 84 -30.05 38.65 -11.55
CA TYR A 84 -29.80 39.44 -12.75
C TYR A 84 -31.02 39.47 -13.68
N LEU A 85 -31.65 38.31 -13.88
CA LEU A 85 -32.85 38.15 -14.70
C LEU A 85 -34.03 38.94 -14.16
N ALA A 86 -34.25 38.92 -12.83
CA ALA A 86 -35.30 39.72 -12.18
C ALA A 86 -35.18 41.22 -12.51
N ASN A 87 -33.94 41.72 -12.63
CA ASN A 87 -33.66 43.11 -12.96
C ASN A 87 -33.73 43.42 -14.48
N HIS A 88 -33.67 42.43 -15.36
CA HIS A 88 -33.52 42.60 -16.82
C HIS A 88 -34.53 41.80 -17.66
N GLN A 89 -35.64 41.35 -17.06
CA GLN A 89 -36.61 40.40 -17.65
C GLN A 89 -37.06 40.74 -19.08
N LYS A 90 -37.17 42.03 -19.43
CA LYS A 90 -37.59 42.51 -20.76
C LYS A 90 -36.61 42.22 -21.90
N GLN A 91 -35.35 41.91 -21.59
CA GLN A 91 -34.28 41.70 -22.59
C GLN A 91 -34.17 40.26 -23.07
N PHE A 92 -34.89 39.34 -22.43
CA PHE A 92 -34.76 37.91 -22.63
C PHE A 92 -35.95 37.37 -23.42
N LEU A 93 -35.72 37.04 -24.69
CA LEU A 93 -36.67 36.33 -25.55
C LEU A 93 -36.22 34.86 -25.67
N VAL A 94 -37.03 33.92 -25.21
CA VAL A 94 -36.73 32.49 -25.35
C VAL A 94 -37.84 31.78 -26.10
N ASN A 95 -37.46 31.04 -27.13
CA ASN A 95 -38.39 30.41 -28.06
C ASN A 95 -38.76 28.96 -27.71
N GLN A 96 -38.10 28.33 -26.71
CA GLN A 96 -38.36 26.94 -26.32
C GLN A 96 -39.10 26.87 -24.98
N ASP A 97 -40.22 26.16 -24.89
CA ASP A 97 -40.93 25.99 -23.62
C ASP A 97 -40.28 24.96 -22.70
N LEU A 98 -40.37 25.22 -21.39
CA LEU A 98 -39.95 24.26 -20.39
C LEU A 98 -40.90 23.08 -20.43
N GLN A 99 -40.38 21.85 -20.38
CA GLN A 99 -41.23 20.66 -20.46
C GLN A 99 -41.80 20.29 -19.08
N LEU A 100 -43.01 19.74 -19.07
CA LEU A 100 -43.55 19.11 -17.85
C LEU A 100 -42.73 17.86 -17.52
N CYS A 101 -42.56 17.58 -16.23
CA CYS A 101 -41.92 16.34 -15.80
C CYS A 101 -42.75 15.13 -16.23
N LEU A 102 -42.06 14.08 -16.65
CA LEU A 102 -42.65 12.81 -17.01
C LEU A 102 -43.25 12.12 -15.79
N THR A 103 -44.27 11.32 -16.01
CA THR A 103 -44.75 10.37 -15.00
C THR A 103 -43.73 9.24 -14.82
N GLU A 104 -43.85 8.48 -13.72
CA GLU A 104 -42.96 7.33 -13.47
C GLU A 104 -43.04 6.29 -14.59
N ASP A 105 -44.23 6.04 -15.13
CA ASP A 105 -44.45 5.08 -16.22
C ASP A 105 -43.85 5.58 -17.54
N ASP A 106 -44.04 6.85 -17.87
CA ASP A 106 -43.44 7.46 -19.06
C ASP A 106 -41.91 7.41 -18.98
N TYR A 107 -41.36 7.78 -17.82
CA TYR A 107 -39.92 7.78 -17.58
C TYR A 107 -39.32 6.39 -17.76
N LYS A 108 -39.96 5.33 -17.23
CA LYS A 108 -39.49 3.94 -17.39
C LYS A 108 -39.49 3.49 -18.85
N ASN A 109 -40.44 3.96 -19.65
CA ASN A 109 -40.59 3.58 -21.06
C ASN A 109 -39.70 4.42 -22.01
N SER A 110 -39.29 5.63 -21.61
CA SER A 110 -38.54 6.56 -22.46
C SER A 110 -37.01 6.53 -22.22
N ARG A 111 -36.31 5.49 -22.68
CA ARG A 111 -34.83 5.40 -22.57
C ARG A 111 -34.08 6.60 -23.18
N TYR A 112 -34.64 7.22 -24.21
CA TYR A 112 -34.05 8.40 -24.85
C TYR A 112 -34.03 9.61 -23.89
N ILE A 113 -35.15 9.87 -23.21
CA ILE A 113 -35.29 11.02 -22.29
C ILE A 113 -34.44 10.81 -21.02
N GLN A 114 -34.24 9.57 -20.58
CA GLN A 114 -33.34 9.25 -19.46
C GLN A 114 -31.89 9.71 -19.70
N ASN A 115 -31.46 9.81 -20.96
CA ASN A 115 -30.09 10.14 -21.34
C ASN A 115 -29.90 11.60 -21.79
N ILE A 116 -30.97 12.40 -21.84
CA ILE A 116 -30.90 13.80 -22.27
C ILE A 116 -31.09 14.68 -21.05
N PRO A 117 -30.06 15.42 -20.65
CA PRO A 117 -30.17 16.33 -19.53
C PRO A 117 -31.03 17.54 -19.92
N GLN A 118 -32.15 17.70 -19.25
CA GLN A 118 -33.04 18.85 -19.44
C GLN A 118 -33.76 19.17 -18.13
N PHE A 119 -34.15 20.43 -17.96
CA PHE A 119 -35.05 20.80 -16.88
C PHE A 119 -36.47 20.33 -17.20
N CYS A 120 -37.19 19.90 -16.18
CA CYS A 120 -38.62 19.71 -16.23
C CYS A 120 -39.28 20.39 -15.04
N TYR A 121 -40.59 20.68 -15.13
CA TYR A 121 -41.35 21.21 -14.00
C TYR A 121 -42.64 20.46 -13.72
N GLN A 122 -43.11 20.58 -12.49
CA GLN A 122 -44.41 20.16 -12.00
C GLN A 122 -45.01 21.27 -11.13
N ILE A 123 -46.34 21.34 -11.08
CA ILE A 123 -47.04 22.29 -10.22
C ILE A 123 -47.97 21.53 -9.30
N HIS A 124 -47.82 21.73 -8.00
CA HIS A 124 -48.63 21.07 -6.97
C HIS A 124 -49.72 22.06 -6.49
N SER A 125 -50.79 22.20 -7.28
CA SER A 125 -51.99 22.95 -6.90
C SER A 125 -53.18 22.61 -7.79
N GLU A 126 -54.39 22.59 -7.21
CA GLU A 126 -55.65 22.47 -7.95
C GLU A 126 -56.00 23.75 -8.74
N GLN A 127 -55.33 24.88 -8.46
CA GLN A 127 -55.62 26.20 -9.03
C GLN A 127 -54.68 26.57 -10.19
N TYR A 128 -54.59 25.71 -11.20
CA TYR A 128 -53.64 25.86 -12.32
C TYR A 128 -53.75 27.19 -13.09
N GLN A 129 -54.93 27.82 -13.07
CA GLN A 129 -55.21 29.06 -13.79
C GLN A 129 -54.64 30.32 -13.10
N GLN A 130 -54.37 30.28 -11.79
CA GLN A 130 -53.81 31.43 -11.06
C GLN A 130 -52.28 31.54 -11.20
N ILE A 131 -51.64 30.49 -11.73
CA ILE A 131 -50.19 30.36 -11.88
C ILE A 131 -49.61 31.41 -12.83
N ILE A 132 -50.34 31.74 -13.89
CA ILE A 132 -49.94 32.70 -14.93
C ILE A 132 -49.83 34.13 -14.36
N LEU A 133 -50.42 34.39 -13.19
CA LEU A 133 -50.47 35.71 -12.56
C LEU A 133 -49.40 35.95 -11.49
N ASN A 134 -48.66 34.91 -11.07
CA ASN A 134 -47.62 35.06 -10.05
C ASN A 134 -46.28 35.44 -10.70
N ASP A 135 -45.82 36.66 -10.43
CA ASP A 135 -44.56 37.20 -10.99
C ASP A 135 -43.33 36.35 -10.60
N ASN A 136 -43.31 35.77 -9.40
CA ASN A 136 -42.22 34.93 -8.91
C ASN A 136 -42.15 33.60 -9.67
N ILE A 137 -43.30 32.96 -9.89
CA ILE A 137 -43.38 31.73 -10.69
C ILE A 137 -43.00 32.01 -12.15
N LYS A 138 -43.44 33.15 -12.69
CA LYS A 138 -43.07 33.59 -14.03
C LYS A 138 -41.56 33.82 -14.16
N LEU A 139 -40.94 34.43 -13.15
CA LEU A 139 -39.49 34.61 -13.08
C LEU A 139 -38.75 33.26 -13.05
N LEU A 140 -39.21 32.31 -12.22
CA LEU A 140 -38.65 30.95 -12.19
C LEU A 140 -38.76 30.27 -13.56
N TYR A 141 -39.97 30.23 -14.12
CA TYR A 141 -40.23 29.58 -15.40
C TYR A 141 -39.34 30.13 -16.51
N GLN A 142 -39.24 31.46 -16.62
CA GLN A 142 -38.40 32.11 -17.63
C GLN A 142 -36.91 31.88 -17.38
N GLY A 143 -36.46 31.93 -16.14
CA GLY A 143 -35.05 31.71 -15.81
C GLY A 143 -34.62 30.27 -16.02
N LEU A 144 -35.44 29.29 -15.65
CA LEU A 144 -35.18 27.89 -15.93
C LEU A 144 -35.15 27.61 -17.42
N LYS A 145 -36.09 28.19 -18.18
CA LYS A 145 -36.13 28.12 -19.66
C LYS A 145 -34.86 28.69 -20.31
N GLN A 146 -34.24 29.72 -19.72
CA GLN A 146 -32.93 30.21 -20.15
C GLN A 146 -31.79 29.28 -19.75
N LEU A 147 -31.78 28.80 -18.50
CA LEU A 147 -30.74 27.90 -17.99
C LEU A 147 -30.70 26.57 -18.74
N ASP A 148 -31.85 26.09 -19.21
CA ASP A 148 -31.96 24.85 -19.99
C ASP A 148 -31.16 24.90 -21.30
N GLN A 149 -31.02 26.08 -21.91
CA GLN A 149 -30.16 26.27 -23.08
C GLN A 149 -28.68 26.02 -22.80
N PHE A 150 -28.28 26.15 -21.53
CA PHE A 150 -26.92 25.94 -21.03
C PHE A 150 -26.79 24.65 -20.21
N SER A 151 -27.81 23.78 -20.25
CA SER A 151 -27.88 22.52 -19.49
C SER A 151 -26.59 21.71 -19.54
N LEU A 152 -26.00 21.55 -20.74
CA LEU A 152 -24.75 20.81 -20.96
C LEU A 152 -23.57 21.33 -20.10
N LEU A 153 -23.54 22.60 -19.73
CA LEU A 153 -22.46 23.19 -18.93
C LEU A 153 -22.53 22.82 -17.45
N PHE A 154 -23.68 22.38 -16.95
CA PHE A 154 -23.79 21.95 -15.55
C PHE A 154 -23.01 20.66 -15.28
N ASN A 155 -22.79 19.81 -16.30
CA ASN A 155 -22.08 18.53 -16.19
C ASN A 155 -22.51 17.74 -14.95
N MET A 156 -23.82 17.63 -14.77
CA MET A 156 -24.45 16.92 -13.67
C MET A 156 -25.11 15.67 -14.24
N GLN A 157 -24.86 14.54 -13.61
CA GLN A 157 -25.43 13.25 -13.97
C GLN A 157 -26.08 12.64 -12.74
N TRP A 158 -27.13 11.86 -12.98
CA TRP A 158 -27.73 11.04 -11.96
C TRP A 158 -26.64 10.20 -11.26
N PRO A 159 -26.58 10.20 -9.92
CA PRO A 159 -27.68 10.52 -9.02
C PRO A 159 -27.77 11.98 -8.56
N ASN A 160 -26.79 12.82 -8.88
CA ASN A 160 -26.84 14.24 -8.50
C ASN A 160 -27.86 15.00 -9.36
N PHE A 161 -28.64 15.88 -8.74
CA PHE A 161 -29.65 16.69 -9.43
C PHE A 161 -29.76 18.08 -8.80
N LEU A 162 -30.17 19.05 -9.61
CA LEU A 162 -30.62 20.37 -9.20
C LEU A 162 -32.13 20.35 -9.06
N GLN A 163 -32.64 21.01 -8.03
CA GLN A 163 -34.06 21.23 -7.86
C GLN A 163 -34.32 22.69 -7.51
N VAL A 164 -35.29 23.31 -8.15
CA VAL A 164 -35.70 24.70 -7.89
C VAL A 164 -37.17 24.68 -7.50
N VAL A 165 -37.47 25.18 -6.30
CA VAL A 165 -38.81 25.17 -5.74
C VAL A 165 -39.16 26.57 -5.28
N ASP A 166 -40.34 27.07 -5.64
CA ASP A 166 -40.81 28.34 -5.12
C ASP A 166 -41.27 28.24 -3.66
N THR A 167 -41.46 29.38 -3.01
CA THR A 167 -41.95 29.44 -1.62
C THR A 167 -43.41 29.84 -1.50
N SER A 168 -44.13 29.98 -2.63
CA SER A 168 -45.51 30.43 -2.63
C SER A 168 -46.48 29.30 -2.26
N PRO A 169 -47.77 29.62 -1.98
CA PRO A 169 -48.80 28.60 -1.78
C PRO A 169 -49.05 27.70 -3.00
N ILE A 170 -48.64 28.16 -4.20
CA ILE A 170 -48.72 27.39 -5.44
C ILE A 170 -47.32 26.84 -5.69
N ILE A 171 -47.09 25.58 -5.34
CA ILE A 171 -45.74 25.02 -5.38
C ILE A 171 -45.36 24.70 -6.83
N PHE A 172 -44.48 25.53 -7.40
CA PHE A 172 -43.74 25.28 -8.63
C PHE A 172 -42.45 24.54 -8.27
N ASP A 173 -42.31 23.31 -8.78
CA ASP A 173 -41.15 22.45 -8.57
C ASP A 173 -40.50 22.12 -9.92
N SER A 174 -39.19 22.30 -10.01
CA SER A 174 -38.41 22.01 -11.21
C SER A 174 -37.19 21.18 -10.88
N LEU A 175 -36.85 20.22 -11.74
CA LEU A 175 -35.75 19.28 -11.53
C LEU A 175 -34.89 19.11 -12.79
N TYR A 176 -33.58 18.91 -12.57
CA TYR A 176 -32.57 18.64 -13.60
C TYR A 176 -31.51 17.67 -13.07
N PRO A 177 -30.98 16.70 -13.85
CA PRO A 177 -31.20 16.47 -15.27
C PRO A 177 -32.29 15.45 -15.58
N THR A 178 -32.78 14.72 -14.57
CA THR A 178 -33.77 13.65 -14.76
C THR A 178 -35.13 14.29 -14.89
N GLY A 179 -35.72 14.26 -16.07
CA GLY A 179 -37.05 14.82 -16.36
C GLY A 179 -38.23 14.13 -15.65
N LEU A 180 -38.08 13.71 -14.38
CA LEU A 180 -39.04 12.97 -13.57
C LEU A 180 -39.18 13.62 -12.19
N LEU A 181 -40.43 13.93 -11.81
CA LEU A 181 -40.86 14.21 -10.45
C LEU A 181 -42.02 13.27 -10.12
N LEU A 182 -42.05 12.70 -8.92
CA LEU A 182 -43.12 11.79 -8.52
C LEU A 182 -44.37 12.58 -8.15
N ASN A 183 -45.54 12.15 -8.61
CA ASN A 183 -46.80 12.87 -8.37
C ASN A 183 -47.14 13.10 -6.88
N ASN A 184 -46.69 12.19 -6.00
CA ASN A 184 -46.87 12.27 -4.55
C ASN A 184 -45.72 13.00 -3.83
N TYR A 185 -44.76 13.56 -4.57
CA TYR A 185 -43.67 14.33 -3.99
C TYR A 185 -44.13 15.75 -3.72
N ASN A 186 -44.21 16.14 -2.45
CA ASN A 186 -44.40 17.53 -2.04
C ASN A 186 -43.08 18.07 -1.45
N PRO A 187 -42.47 19.10 -2.05
CA PRO A 187 -41.26 19.74 -1.51
C PRO A 187 -41.39 20.21 -0.05
N GLN A 188 -42.54 20.76 0.35
CA GLN A 188 -42.73 21.37 1.67
C GLN A 188 -42.68 20.36 2.83
N ASP A 189 -43.00 19.10 2.54
CA ASP A 189 -42.93 17.99 3.50
C ASP A 189 -41.52 17.42 3.64
N ARG A 190 -40.55 17.91 2.84
CA ARG A 190 -39.19 17.37 2.83
C ARG A 190 -38.29 18.07 3.84
N ILE A 191 -37.42 17.28 4.46
CA ILE A 191 -36.44 17.74 5.44
C ILE A 191 -35.58 18.87 4.89
N TRP A 192 -35.16 18.81 3.63
CA TRP A 192 -34.32 19.84 3.04
C TRP A 192 -35.03 21.20 2.96
N TYR A 193 -36.32 21.22 2.65
CA TYR A 193 -37.11 22.45 2.52
C TYR A 193 -37.36 23.05 3.90
N GLN A 194 -37.85 22.24 4.83
CA GLN A 194 -38.10 22.65 6.21
C GLN A 194 -36.83 23.19 6.88
N ASN A 195 -35.70 22.54 6.65
CA ASN A 195 -34.42 22.96 7.19
C ASN A 195 -33.94 24.29 6.58
N HIS A 196 -34.05 24.45 5.26
CA HIS A 196 -33.74 25.72 4.61
C HIS A 196 -34.59 26.87 5.16
N MET A 197 -35.91 26.68 5.27
CA MET A 197 -36.82 27.69 5.80
C MET A 197 -36.50 28.05 7.26
N ALA A 198 -36.17 27.07 8.09
CA ALA A 198 -35.77 27.30 9.47
C ALA A 198 -34.45 28.09 9.58
N GLN A 199 -33.44 27.74 8.76
CA GLN A 199 -32.15 28.43 8.75
C GLN A 199 -32.26 29.86 8.19
N ALA A 200 -32.93 30.04 7.04
CA ALA A 200 -33.13 31.35 6.42
C ALA A 200 -33.82 32.36 7.36
N ASN A 201 -34.75 31.90 8.21
CA ASN A 201 -35.39 32.74 9.22
C ASN A 201 -34.45 33.16 10.36
N ASN A 202 -33.46 32.33 10.69
CA ASN A 202 -32.55 32.53 11.83
C ASN A 202 -31.27 33.28 11.45
N THR A 203 -30.79 33.17 10.20
CA THR A 203 -29.50 33.72 9.75
C THR A 203 -29.69 34.67 8.57
N LYS A 204 -29.72 35.99 8.84
CA LYS A 204 -29.92 37.02 7.80
C LYS A 204 -28.76 37.18 6.80
N ASN A 205 -27.58 36.63 7.10
CA ASN A 205 -26.34 36.86 6.34
C ASN A 205 -25.78 35.60 5.65
N GLU A 206 -26.42 34.44 5.80
CA GLU A 206 -25.99 33.21 5.15
C GLU A 206 -26.85 32.95 3.91
N PHE A 207 -26.19 32.62 2.80
CA PHE A 207 -26.84 32.44 1.50
C PHE A 207 -27.01 30.98 1.11
N TYR A 208 -26.25 30.08 1.72
CA TYR A 208 -26.34 28.64 1.47
C TYR A 208 -26.38 27.87 2.78
N PHE A 209 -27.06 26.73 2.76
CA PHE A 209 -27.25 25.88 3.92
C PHE A 209 -27.06 24.41 3.56
N PHE A 210 -26.41 23.67 4.45
CA PHE A 210 -26.30 22.22 4.39
C PHE A 210 -27.45 21.60 5.19
N THR A 211 -28.07 20.57 4.63
CA THR A 211 -29.09 19.80 5.34
C THR A 211 -28.48 18.65 6.12
N ASN A 212 -29.18 18.18 7.15
CA ASN A 212 -28.93 16.85 7.69
C ASN A 212 -29.13 15.77 6.59
N VAL A 213 -28.58 14.58 6.84
CA VAL A 213 -28.77 13.45 5.93
C VAL A 213 -30.21 12.96 5.99
N TYR A 214 -30.78 12.71 4.82
CA TYR A 214 -32.12 12.16 4.67
C TYR A 214 -32.17 11.15 3.52
N GLN A 215 -33.16 10.26 3.57
CA GLN A 215 -33.43 9.33 2.48
C GLN A 215 -33.97 10.10 1.27
N VAL A 216 -33.33 9.93 0.10
CA VAL A 216 -33.70 10.65 -1.14
C VAL A 216 -35.17 10.39 -1.48
N LEU A 217 -35.59 9.13 -1.39
CA LEU A 217 -36.95 8.66 -1.61
C LEU A 217 -37.35 7.77 -0.43
N TYR A 218 -38.59 7.92 0.01
CA TYR A 218 -39.15 7.11 1.09
C TYR A 218 -39.08 5.62 0.71
N GLY A 219 -38.46 4.80 1.56
CA GLY A 219 -38.27 3.36 1.31
C GLY A 219 -37.07 3.00 0.40
N THR A 220 -36.18 3.94 0.11
CA THR A 220 -34.89 3.63 -0.55
C THR A 220 -33.73 3.67 0.44
N ASP A 221 -32.78 2.75 0.29
CA ASP A 221 -31.52 2.69 1.06
C ASP A 221 -30.53 3.82 0.68
N LYS A 222 -30.99 4.81 -0.11
CA LYS A 222 -30.15 5.87 -0.65
C LYS A 222 -30.29 7.11 0.21
N PHE A 223 -29.27 7.34 1.03
CA PHE A 223 -29.12 8.54 1.83
C PHE A 223 -28.37 9.63 1.07
N SER A 224 -28.67 10.87 1.42
CA SER A 224 -28.15 12.06 0.76
C SER A 224 -28.30 13.27 1.67
N PHE A 225 -27.58 14.33 1.34
CA PHE A 225 -27.82 15.65 1.91
C PHE A 225 -27.91 16.66 0.76
N SER A 226 -28.45 17.83 1.06
CA SER A 226 -28.56 18.90 0.08
C SER A 226 -27.73 20.09 0.52
N ILE A 227 -27.19 20.77 -0.49
CA ILE A 227 -26.77 22.17 -0.35
C ILE A 227 -27.89 22.98 -0.97
N THR A 228 -28.43 23.90 -0.20
CA THR A 228 -29.58 24.73 -0.57
C THR A 228 -29.17 26.19 -0.57
N GLN A 229 -29.78 27.01 -1.41
CA GLN A 229 -29.52 28.44 -1.51
C GLN A 229 -30.80 29.20 -1.81
N SER A 230 -30.94 30.36 -1.16
CA SER A 230 -32.09 31.23 -1.32
C SER A 230 -31.99 32.03 -2.62
N LEU A 231 -33.11 32.13 -3.34
CA LEU A 231 -33.28 32.98 -4.51
C LEU A 231 -34.06 34.23 -4.10
N PHE A 232 -33.58 35.39 -4.57
CA PHE A 232 -34.13 36.70 -4.22
C PHE A 232 -34.63 37.43 -5.47
N ASP A 233 -35.77 38.08 -5.34
CA ASP A 233 -36.40 38.83 -6.43
C ASP A 233 -35.76 40.22 -6.58
N GLN A 234 -36.37 41.08 -7.42
CA GLN A 234 -35.89 42.43 -7.64
C GLN A 234 -35.92 43.30 -6.37
N GLN A 235 -36.87 43.04 -5.47
CA GLN A 235 -37.04 43.72 -4.19
C GLN A 235 -36.12 43.15 -3.10
N LYS A 236 -35.34 42.12 -3.42
CA LYS A 236 -34.54 41.31 -2.49
C LYS A 236 -35.39 40.53 -1.50
N GLU A 237 -36.63 40.25 -1.84
CA GLU A 237 -37.48 39.34 -1.08
C GLU A 237 -37.16 37.91 -1.51
N PHE A 238 -37.14 37.01 -0.53
CA PHE A 238 -36.90 35.60 -0.74
C PHE A 238 -38.14 34.93 -1.34
N PHE A 239 -38.00 34.34 -2.54
CA PHE A 239 -39.16 33.80 -3.29
C PHE A 239 -39.03 32.34 -3.71
N ALA A 240 -37.83 31.77 -3.67
CA ALA A 240 -37.58 30.40 -4.11
C ALA A 240 -36.29 29.85 -3.52
N ILE A 241 -36.16 28.53 -3.54
CA ILE A 241 -34.99 27.78 -3.09
C ILE A 241 -34.43 27.02 -4.27
N VAL A 242 -33.13 27.16 -4.52
CA VAL A 242 -32.38 26.24 -5.39
C VAL A 242 -31.59 25.29 -4.52
N LYS A 243 -31.61 24.00 -4.86
CA LYS A 243 -30.78 23.00 -4.18
C LYS A 243 -30.04 22.12 -5.16
N THR A 244 -28.93 21.57 -4.67
CA THR A 244 -28.22 20.47 -5.30
C THR A 244 -28.19 19.28 -4.35
N GLN A 245 -28.46 18.09 -4.88
CA GLN A 245 -28.38 16.85 -4.12
C GLN A 245 -26.97 16.30 -4.14
N VAL A 246 -26.43 15.97 -2.98
CA VAL A 246 -25.16 15.26 -2.83
C VAL A 246 -25.41 13.92 -2.17
N TYR A 247 -25.05 12.84 -2.85
CA TYR A 247 -25.21 11.49 -2.33
C TYR A 247 -24.17 11.17 -1.27
N VAL A 248 -24.62 10.42 -0.26
CA VAL A 248 -23.81 9.89 0.84
C VAL A 248 -22.76 8.89 0.33
N THR A 249 -23.04 8.20 -0.78
CA THR A 249 -22.09 7.28 -1.41
C THR A 249 -21.26 7.96 -2.49
N ASP A 250 -19.93 7.86 -2.37
CA ASP A 250 -18.98 8.36 -3.35
C ASP A 250 -18.04 7.24 -3.77
N GLN A 251 -18.09 6.86 -5.05
CA GLN A 251 -17.26 5.79 -5.59
C GLN A 251 -15.76 6.09 -5.48
N ASN A 252 -15.37 7.37 -5.45
CA ASN A 252 -13.96 7.74 -5.29
C ASN A 252 -13.48 7.46 -3.87
N LEU A 253 -14.34 7.69 -2.86
CA LEU A 253 -14.03 7.40 -1.47
C LEU A 253 -14.06 5.90 -1.18
N GLN A 254 -14.92 5.13 -1.85
CA GLN A 254 -14.96 3.66 -1.74
C GLN A 254 -13.69 2.95 -2.24
N LYS A 255 -12.93 3.58 -3.13
CA LYS A 255 -11.66 3.02 -3.66
C LYS A 255 -10.48 3.25 -2.72
N ILE A 256 -10.65 4.02 -1.66
CA ILE A 256 -9.58 4.35 -0.73
C ILE A 256 -9.28 3.12 0.12
N GLN A 257 -8.00 2.84 0.31
CA GLN A 257 -7.49 1.70 1.06
C GLN A 257 -7.64 1.83 2.58
N PHE A 258 -8.42 2.79 3.06
CA PHE A 258 -8.67 3.12 4.46
C PHE A 258 -10.17 3.20 4.70
N ASN A 259 -10.58 2.99 5.95
CA ASN A 259 -11.97 3.13 6.32
C ASN A 259 -12.31 4.63 6.41
N VAL A 260 -13.23 5.09 5.56
CA VAL A 260 -13.67 6.50 5.49
C VAL A 260 -15.09 6.61 5.99
N LEU A 261 -15.32 7.46 7.00
CA LEU A 261 -16.65 7.84 7.45
C LEU A 261 -16.83 9.36 7.37
N LEU A 262 -17.98 9.79 6.86
CA LEU A 262 -18.46 11.17 7.04
C LEU A 262 -19.65 11.12 7.98
N ILE A 263 -19.71 12.02 8.95
CA ILE A 263 -20.67 11.92 10.06
C ILE A 263 -21.25 13.29 10.37
N ASN A 264 -22.56 13.42 10.54
CA ASN A 264 -23.15 14.70 10.94
C ASN A 264 -23.00 14.93 12.45
N GLN A 265 -23.47 16.07 12.95
CA GLN A 265 -23.43 16.41 14.38
C GLN A 265 -24.12 15.39 15.29
N ASP A 266 -25.19 14.77 14.82
CA ASP A 266 -25.98 13.81 15.59
C ASP A 266 -25.31 12.42 15.66
N GLY A 267 -24.15 12.25 15.01
CA GLY A 267 -23.44 10.98 14.91
C GLY A 267 -23.98 10.06 13.81
N GLN A 268 -24.85 10.55 12.92
CA GLN A 268 -25.35 9.79 11.77
C GLN A 268 -24.29 9.74 10.67
N VAL A 269 -24.08 8.54 10.13
CA VAL A 269 -23.12 8.27 9.08
C VAL A 269 -23.66 8.76 7.74
N MET A 270 -23.04 9.83 7.24
CA MET A 270 -23.23 10.46 5.93
C MET A 270 -22.35 9.88 4.82
N HIS A 271 -21.37 9.04 5.12
CA HIS A 271 -20.63 8.26 4.14
C HIS A 271 -20.09 7.03 4.82
N TYR A 272 -20.25 5.88 4.15
CA TYR A 272 -19.76 4.61 4.63
C TYR A 272 -18.81 4.00 3.59
N GLY A 273 -17.52 4.13 3.83
CA GLY A 273 -16.45 3.52 3.07
C GLY A 273 -15.64 2.59 3.97
N MET A 274 -16.29 1.58 4.57
CA MET A 274 -15.59 0.55 5.35
C MET A 274 -15.44 -0.75 4.55
N GLU A 275 -14.47 -1.58 4.95
CA GLU A 275 -14.18 -2.90 4.37
C GLU A 275 -15.39 -3.83 4.25
N ASN A 276 -16.32 -3.75 5.21
CA ASN A 276 -17.52 -4.59 5.26
C ASN A 276 -18.71 -3.81 4.69
N PRO A 277 -19.05 -3.91 3.39
CA PRO A 277 -20.18 -3.18 2.85
C PRO A 277 -21.49 -3.65 3.49
N ILE A 278 -22.24 -2.72 4.08
CA ILE A 278 -23.52 -3.01 4.71
C ILE A 278 -24.65 -2.55 3.79
N ARG A 279 -25.62 -3.44 3.57
CA ARG A 279 -26.91 -3.09 2.97
C ARG A 279 -27.85 -2.62 4.08
N ASN A 280 -27.76 -1.34 4.44
CA ASN A 280 -28.63 -0.78 5.49
C ASN A 280 -29.85 -0.10 4.88
N VAL A 281 -31.02 -0.50 5.37
CA VAL A 281 -32.34 0.09 5.06
C VAL A 281 -32.63 1.31 5.96
N GLU A 282 -31.84 1.50 7.03
CA GLU A 282 -32.04 2.51 8.06
C GLU A 282 -30.81 3.43 8.25
N ALA A 283 -31.03 4.57 8.93
CA ALA A 283 -29.98 5.53 9.24
C ALA A 283 -28.94 4.90 10.18
N LEU A 284 -27.69 4.84 9.72
CA LEU A 284 -26.57 4.32 10.50
C LEU A 284 -26.00 5.40 11.41
N TYR A 285 -25.63 5.02 12.65
CA TYR A 285 -24.93 5.89 13.59
C TYR A 285 -23.54 5.35 13.90
N ILE A 286 -22.58 6.25 14.16
CA ILE A 286 -21.21 5.86 14.53
C ILE A 286 -21.14 5.07 15.81
N TYR A 287 -22.05 5.31 16.76
CA TYR A 287 -22.04 4.62 18.04
C TYR A 287 -22.73 3.26 17.99
N ASN A 288 -23.00 2.72 16.80
CA ASN A 288 -23.42 1.34 16.64
C ASN A 288 -22.21 0.41 16.64
N GLU A 289 -21.85 -0.10 17.81
CA GLU A 289 -20.69 -0.96 18.03
C GLU A 289 -20.65 -2.20 17.13
N THR A 290 -21.81 -2.75 16.76
CA THR A 290 -21.90 -3.95 15.91
C THR A 290 -21.55 -3.68 14.45
N ILE A 291 -21.60 -2.42 14.02
CA ILE A 291 -21.43 -2.01 12.62
C ILE A 291 -20.14 -1.23 12.40
N THR A 292 -19.87 -0.24 13.24
CA THR A 292 -18.70 0.64 13.11
C THR A 292 -17.59 0.24 14.07
N GLY A 293 -17.93 -0.50 15.14
CA GLY A 293 -17.01 -0.82 16.23
C GLY A 293 -16.78 0.33 17.21
N PHE A 294 -17.49 1.46 17.07
CA PHE A 294 -17.40 2.59 17.99
C PHE A 294 -18.67 2.73 18.83
N ASN A 295 -18.52 3.30 20.01
CA ASN A 295 -19.62 3.60 20.93
C ASN A 295 -19.80 5.11 21.13
N PHE A 296 -20.75 5.49 21.98
CA PHE A 296 -21.06 6.90 22.20
C PHE A 296 -19.90 7.66 22.86
N THR A 297 -19.15 7.03 23.77
CA THR A 297 -17.98 7.63 24.41
C THR A 297 -16.85 7.85 23.40
N ASP A 298 -16.59 6.87 22.54
CA ASP A 298 -15.63 6.98 21.44
C ASP A 298 -16.00 8.14 20.51
N TRP A 299 -17.29 8.24 20.13
CA TRP A 299 -17.78 9.34 19.31
C TRP A 299 -17.52 10.71 19.95
N LYS A 300 -17.78 10.85 21.25
CA LYS A 300 -17.52 12.10 21.97
C LYS A 300 -16.04 12.45 22.02
N GLU A 301 -15.17 11.45 22.12
CA GLU A 301 -13.72 11.66 22.04
C GLU A 301 -13.27 12.10 20.64
N ILE A 302 -13.79 11.44 19.61
CA ILE A 302 -13.52 11.80 18.21
C ILE A 302 -14.00 13.23 17.93
N GLU A 303 -15.22 13.58 18.35
CA GLU A 303 -15.78 14.92 18.20
C GLU A 303 -14.89 15.97 18.89
N LYS A 304 -14.45 15.69 20.13
CA LYS A 304 -13.56 16.57 20.88
C LYS A 304 -12.21 16.78 20.16
N LYS A 305 -11.61 15.72 19.62
CA LYS A 305 -10.35 15.78 18.87
C LYS A 305 -10.52 16.55 17.56
N ALA A 306 -11.60 16.29 16.82
CA ALA A 306 -11.91 16.97 15.56
C ALA A 306 -12.13 18.49 15.72
N ASN A 307 -12.65 18.93 16.87
CA ASN A 307 -12.81 20.36 17.19
C ASN A 307 -11.46 21.04 17.56
N ASN A 308 -10.52 20.31 18.16
CA ASN A 308 -9.27 20.87 18.71
C ASN A 308 -8.19 21.15 17.65
N GLU A 309 -8.34 20.69 16.41
CA GLU A 309 -7.36 20.94 15.34
C GLU A 309 -7.13 22.43 15.04
N GLN A 310 -8.08 23.32 15.37
CA GLN A 310 -7.91 24.75 15.13
C GLN A 310 -6.88 25.42 16.06
N SER A 311 -6.51 24.78 17.16
CA SER A 311 -5.67 25.39 18.21
C SER A 311 -4.27 24.77 18.33
N SER A 312 -3.97 23.72 17.56
CA SER A 312 -2.72 22.95 17.68
C SER A 312 -1.81 23.20 16.47
N GLN A 313 -0.69 23.88 16.66
CA GLN A 313 0.33 24.12 15.61
C GLN A 313 1.10 22.85 15.19
N ASN A 314 0.90 21.72 15.89
CA ASN A 314 1.57 20.46 15.60
C ASN A 314 0.65 19.53 14.78
N GLN A 315 0.98 19.32 13.50
CA GLN A 315 0.30 18.35 12.62
C GLN A 315 0.36 16.91 13.15
N TYR A 316 1.34 16.56 13.99
CA TYR A 316 1.51 15.21 14.53
C TYR A 316 0.54 14.85 15.67
N ASP A 317 -0.15 15.83 16.28
CA ASP A 317 -1.15 15.60 17.33
C ASP A 317 -2.55 15.20 16.77
N GLN A 318 -2.67 15.04 15.45
CA GLN A 318 -3.94 14.83 14.74
C GLN A 318 -4.38 13.37 14.65
N ILE A 319 -3.46 12.42 14.88
CA ILE A 319 -3.74 10.98 14.83
C ILE A 319 -3.74 10.42 16.25
N PHE A 320 -4.81 9.75 16.63
CA PHE A 320 -4.96 9.09 17.93
C PHE A 320 -5.46 7.65 17.76
N MET A 321 -5.42 6.87 18.83
CA MET A 321 -5.81 5.46 18.79
C MET A 321 -7.06 5.23 19.63
N LEU A 322 -8.04 4.52 19.09
CA LEU A 322 -9.18 4.00 19.84
C LEU A 322 -9.31 2.50 19.64
N TYR A 323 -9.84 1.82 20.64
CA TYR A 323 -10.16 0.41 20.53
C TYR A 323 -11.46 0.22 19.75
N ASN A 324 -11.37 -0.42 18.58
CA ASN A 324 -12.52 -0.73 17.75
C ASN A 324 -13.09 -2.11 18.15
N LYS A 325 -14.36 -2.14 18.56
CA LYS A 325 -15.02 -3.32 19.13
C LYS A 325 -15.42 -4.34 18.05
N LEU A 326 -15.67 -3.89 16.82
CA LEU A 326 -15.99 -4.76 15.68
C LEU A 326 -14.79 -5.62 15.31
N TYR A 327 -13.61 -5.00 15.22
CA TYR A 327 -12.38 -5.69 14.84
C TYR A 327 -11.55 -6.18 16.04
N GLN A 328 -11.95 -5.81 17.26
CA GLN A 328 -11.28 -6.17 18.51
C GLN A 328 -9.82 -5.71 18.60
N GLN A 329 -9.49 -4.60 17.96
CA GLN A 329 -8.12 -4.08 17.84
C GLN A 329 -8.10 -2.55 17.96
N PHE A 330 -6.93 -2.00 18.35
CA PHE A 330 -6.72 -0.56 18.32
C PHE A 330 -6.54 -0.08 16.88
N VAL A 331 -7.31 0.93 16.49
CA VAL A 331 -7.22 1.57 15.17
C VAL A 331 -6.68 2.98 15.32
N LYS A 332 -5.85 3.40 14.37
CA LYS A 332 -5.39 4.78 14.28
C LYS A 332 -6.44 5.60 13.56
N ILE A 333 -6.78 6.75 14.11
CA ILE A 333 -7.88 7.60 13.67
C ILE A 333 -7.34 9.00 13.41
N LYS A 334 -7.65 9.52 12.23
CA LYS A 334 -7.56 10.94 11.90
C LYS A 334 -8.97 11.48 11.72
N CYS A 335 -9.27 12.63 12.34
CA CYS A 335 -10.60 13.20 12.25
C CYS A 335 -10.57 14.72 12.04
N LYS A 336 -11.49 15.23 11.21
CA LYS A 336 -11.59 16.65 10.86
C LYS A 336 -13.03 17.11 10.96
N LYS A 337 -13.30 18.22 11.66
CA LYS A 337 -14.62 18.85 11.62
C LYS A 337 -14.68 19.97 10.59
N PHE A 338 -15.70 19.89 9.74
CA PHE A 338 -16.08 20.92 8.79
C PHE A 338 -17.14 21.80 9.45
N ILE A 339 -16.71 22.93 10.00
CA ILE A 339 -17.55 23.76 10.89
C ILE A 339 -18.76 24.34 10.14
N LYS A 340 -18.57 24.79 8.90
CA LYS A 340 -19.65 25.42 8.11
C LYS A 340 -20.64 24.38 7.60
N GLU A 341 -20.13 23.26 7.14
CA GLU A 341 -20.91 22.18 6.54
C GLU A 341 -21.47 21.20 7.56
N ASN A 342 -20.97 21.30 8.79
CA ASN A 342 -21.48 20.65 9.98
C ASN A 342 -21.36 19.12 10.02
N PHE A 343 -20.26 18.63 9.46
CA PHE A 343 -19.92 17.20 9.48
C PHE A 343 -18.48 16.96 9.94
N THR A 344 -18.21 15.74 10.36
CA THR A 344 -16.91 15.25 10.79
C THR A 344 -16.46 14.14 9.84
N LEU A 345 -15.30 14.34 9.22
CA LEU A 345 -14.58 13.27 8.53
C LEU A 345 -13.81 12.45 9.56
N ILE A 346 -13.88 11.13 9.41
CA ILE A 346 -13.10 10.17 10.17
C ILE A 346 -12.44 9.24 9.16
N LEU A 347 -11.13 9.15 9.25
CA LEU A 347 -10.32 8.19 8.51
C LEU A 347 -9.64 7.27 9.51
N PHE A 348 -9.74 5.95 9.32
CA PHE A 348 -9.05 5.01 10.19
C PHE A 348 -8.49 3.80 9.45
N THR A 349 -7.50 3.15 10.08
CA THR A 349 -6.74 2.03 9.50
C THR A 349 -7.65 0.93 8.96
N ASN A 350 -7.28 0.39 7.80
CA ASN A 350 -7.89 -0.82 7.24
C ASN A 350 -7.23 -2.06 7.81
N LEU A 351 -7.95 -2.80 8.65
CA LEU A 351 -7.36 -3.91 9.41
C LEU A 351 -7.21 -5.17 8.55
N THR A 352 -8.04 -5.37 7.53
CA THR A 352 -7.82 -6.47 6.57
C THR A 352 -6.49 -6.30 5.83
N GLN A 353 -6.17 -5.08 5.39
CA GLN A 353 -4.90 -4.81 4.72
C GLN A 353 -3.70 -4.94 5.66
N GLN A 354 -3.83 -4.50 6.90
CA GLN A 354 -2.80 -4.69 7.90
C GLN A 354 -2.52 -6.18 8.14
N ASN A 355 -3.57 -7.00 8.28
CA ASN A 355 -3.42 -8.45 8.43
C ASN A 355 -2.75 -9.11 7.22
N ILE A 356 -3.06 -8.67 5.99
CA ILE A 356 -2.40 -9.17 4.77
C ILE A 356 -0.91 -8.82 4.77
N LEU A 357 -0.56 -7.60 5.20
CA LEU A 357 0.84 -7.17 5.30
C LEU A 357 1.60 -7.96 6.37
N GLU A 358 0.99 -8.16 7.56
CA GLU A 358 1.56 -8.98 8.62
C GLU A 358 1.77 -10.42 8.16
N GLN A 359 0.81 -11.02 7.45
CA GLN A 359 0.97 -12.36 6.87
C GLN A 359 2.10 -12.45 5.86
N ARG A 360 2.26 -11.45 4.98
CA ARG A 360 3.40 -11.41 4.05
C ARG A 360 4.74 -11.34 4.78
N ILE A 361 4.82 -10.56 5.85
CA ILE A 361 6.03 -10.49 6.68
C ILE A 361 6.31 -11.86 7.32
N LEU A 362 5.29 -12.54 7.85
CA LEU A 362 5.45 -13.88 8.41
C LEU A 362 5.87 -14.92 7.35
N ASP A 363 5.39 -14.81 6.12
CA ASP A 363 5.78 -15.72 5.03
C ASP A 363 7.21 -15.47 4.54
N GLU A 364 7.64 -14.22 4.43
CA GLU A 364 9.05 -13.85 4.17
C GLU A 364 9.97 -14.36 5.29
N GLN A 365 9.52 -14.30 6.55
CA GLN A 365 10.25 -14.86 7.69
C GLN A 365 10.41 -16.38 7.58
N LYS A 366 9.37 -17.12 7.18
CA LYS A 366 9.51 -18.57 6.91
C LYS A 366 10.55 -18.83 5.83
N GLY A 367 10.57 -18.00 4.78
CA GLY A 367 11.61 -18.03 3.74
C GLY A 367 13.02 -17.86 4.31
N PHE A 368 13.19 -16.92 5.24
CA PHE A 368 14.46 -16.69 5.93
C PHE A 368 14.91 -17.90 6.77
N TYR A 369 14.02 -18.51 7.55
CA TYR A 369 14.34 -19.73 8.31
C TYR A 369 14.77 -20.89 7.40
N LEU A 370 14.12 -21.04 6.24
CA LEU A 370 14.52 -22.05 5.26
C LEU A 370 15.94 -21.80 4.72
N GLN A 371 16.28 -20.54 4.41
CA GLN A 371 17.64 -20.18 3.97
C GLN A 371 18.70 -20.49 5.04
N TYR A 372 18.41 -20.23 6.31
CA TYR A 372 19.28 -20.62 7.42
C TYR A 372 19.42 -22.14 7.55
N GLY A 373 18.33 -22.89 7.38
CA GLY A 373 18.35 -24.35 7.33
C GLY A 373 19.29 -24.87 6.22
N TYR A 374 19.25 -24.28 5.04
CA TYR A 374 20.18 -24.61 3.95
C TYR A 374 21.64 -24.26 4.29
N ALA A 375 21.90 -23.11 4.91
CA ALA A 375 23.24 -22.74 5.33
C ALA A 375 23.84 -23.75 6.32
N VAL A 376 23.04 -24.21 7.30
CA VAL A 376 23.44 -25.26 8.24
C VAL A 376 23.78 -26.56 7.50
N LEU A 377 22.93 -27.00 6.56
CA LEU A 377 23.19 -28.21 5.76
C LEU A 377 24.49 -28.10 4.94
N ILE A 378 24.77 -26.94 4.36
CA ILE A 378 26.03 -26.69 3.61
C ILE A 378 27.23 -26.79 4.55
N ILE A 379 27.16 -26.19 5.74
CA ILE A 379 28.24 -26.24 6.73
C ILE A 379 28.50 -27.69 7.18
N PHE A 380 27.45 -28.46 7.47
CA PHE A 380 27.58 -29.88 7.78
C PHE A 380 28.19 -30.67 6.62
N GLY A 381 27.76 -30.41 5.38
CA GLY A 381 28.32 -31.04 4.19
C GLY A 381 29.82 -30.77 4.02
N LEU A 382 30.25 -29.52 4.21
CA LEU A 382 31.65 -29.12 4.17
C LEU A 382 32.46 -29.76 5.31
N ALA A 383 31.90 -29.84 6.52
CA ALA A 383 32.55 -30.48 7.67
C ALA A 383 32.80 -31.98 7.43
N ILE A 384 31.81 -32.69 6.90
CA ILE A 384 31.95 -34.11 6.53
C ILE A 384 33.02 -34.28 5.44
N LEU A 385 33.03 -33.42 4.43
CA LEU A 385 34.04 -33.46 3.36
C LEU A 385 35.46 -33.24 3.88
N LEU A 386 35.65 -32.26 4.77
CA LEU A 386 36.94 -31.99 5.42
C LEU A 386 37.38 -33.16 6.31
N PHE A 387 36.46 -33.80 7.02
CA PHE A 387 36.76 -35.00 7.81
C PHE A 387 37.18 -36.19 6.93
N CYS A 388 36.50 -36.41 5.81
CA CYS A 388 36.90 -37.45 4.85
C CYS A 388 38.30 -37.18 4.29
N LEU A 389 38.61 -35.92 3.98
CA LEU A 389 39.95 -35.50 3.54
C LEU A 389 41.00 -35.74 4.62
N SER A 390 40.73 -35.39 5.90
CA SER A 390 41.68 -35.61 6.98
C SER A 390 41.99 -37.09 7.19
N VAL A 391 40.96 -37.96 7.18
CA VAL A 391 41.13 -39.41 7.26
C VAL A 391 41.95 -39.95 6.09
N PHE A 392 41.73 -39.43 4.87
CA PHE A 392 42.53 -39.78 3.70
C PHE A 392 44.02 -39.42 3.89
N PHE A 393 44.32 -38.20 4.35
CA PHE A 393 45.69 -37.78 4.64
C PHE A 393 46.35 -38.60 5.75
N ILE A 394 45.62 -38.89 6.84
CA ILE A 394 46.11 -39.75 7.93
C ILE A 394 46.44 -41.13 7.39
N ASN A 395 45.60 -41.71 6.52
CA ASN A 395 45.89 -42.98 5.87
C ASN A 395 47.15 -42.93 5.01
N LEU A 396 47.33 -41.87 4.22
CA LEU A 396 48.48 -41.70 3.32
C LEU A 396 49.80 -41.59 4.11
N ILE A 397 49.81 -40.86 5.22
CA ILE A 397 50.99 -40.67 6.08
C ILE A 397 51.26 -41.89 6.97
N CYS A 398 50.23 -42.49 7.56
CA CYS A 398 50.40 -43.61 8.50
C CYS A 398 50.62 -44.97 7.81
N ASN A 399 50.10 -45.20 6.60
CA ASN A 399 50.31 -46.47 5.88
C ASN A 399 51.79 -46.84 5.66
N PRO A 400 52.68 -45.95 5.18
CA PRO A 400 54.09 -46.31 5.01
C PRO A 400 54.75 -46.67 6.34
N ILE A 401 54.39 -46.00 7.44
CA ILE A 401 54.89 -46.31 8.79
C ILE A 401 54.40 -47.68 9.27
N VAL A 402 53.12 -48.01 9.03
CA VAL A 402 52.55 -49.32 9.36
C VAL A 402 53.20 -50.43 8.53
N ASN A 403 53.40 -50.22 7.22
CA ASN A 403 54.07 -51.17 6.34
C ASN A 403 55.54 -51.36 6.71
N LEU A 404 56.26 -50.29 7.09
CA LEU A 404 57.62 -50.38 7.59
C LEU A 404 57.67 -51.19 8.89
N ARG A 405 56.77 -50.93 9.84
CA ARG A 405 56.68 -51.69 11.08
C ARG A 405 56.38 -53.17 10.83
N LEU A 406 55.48 -53.49 9.90
CA LEU A 406 55.18 -54.87 9.51
C LEU A 406 56.40 -55.54 8.88
N LYS A 407 57.09 -54.87 7.96
CA LYS A 407 58.33 -55.38 7.34
C LYS A 407 59.45 -55.56 8.36
N ILE A 408 59.63 -54.64 9.30
CA ILE A 408 60.62 -54.77 10.38
C ILE A 408 60.23 -55.94 11.29
N SER A 409 58.96 -56.06 11.66
CA SER A 409 58.48 -57.17 12.49
C SER A 409 58.66 -58.53 11.78
N GLN A 410 58.36 -58.60 10.48
CA GLN A 410 58.60 -59.78 9.66
C GLN A 410 60.09 -60.08 9.57
N HIS A 411 60.93 -59.07 9.33
CA HIS A 411 62.37 -59.24 9.25
C HIS A 411 62.98 -59.69 10.59
N VAL A 412 62.52 -59.17 11.72
CA VAL A 412 62.92 -59.62 13.07
C VAL A 412 62.46 -61.05 13.34
N LEU A 413 61.24 -61.42 12.93
CA LEU A 413 60.76 -62.81 13.02
C LEU A 413 61.55 -63.76 12.12
N GLU A 414 61.88 -63.35 10.90
CA GLU A 414 62.69 -64.13 9.96
C GLU A 414 64.15 -64.26 10.43
N MET A 415 64.74 -63.20 10.99
CA MET A 415 66.07 -63.23 11.59
C MET A 415 66.10 -64.07 12.87
N GLY A 416 65.10 -63.93 13.75
CA GLY A 416 64.97 -64.75 14.95
C GLY A 416 64.73 -66.24 14.65
N ASN A 417 64.17 -66.56 13.48
CA ASN A 417 64.01 -67.93 12.99
C ASN A 417 65.22 -68.43 12.14
N ASN A 418 66.14 -67.52 11.77
CA ASN A 418 67.38 -67.84 11.05
C ASN A 418 68.64 -67.76 11.92
N THR A 419 68.57 -67.31 13.18
CA THR A 419 69.72 -67.36 14.09
C THR A 419 70.22 -68.79 14.32
N ASP A 420 69.34 -69.79 14.25
CA ASP A 420 69.73 -71.22 14.28
C ASP A 420 70.43 -71.68 13.00
N LYS A 421 70.17 -71.02 11.85
CA LYS A 421 70.83 -71.32 10.56
C LYS A 421 72.11 -70.54 10.32
N ILE A 422 72.25 -69.33 10.89
CA ILE A 422 73.42 -68.46 10.70
C ILE A 422 74.54 -68.85 11.68
N MET A 423 74.21 -69.33 12.89
CA MET A 423 75.22 -69.90 13.80
C MET A 423 75.91 -71.15 13.19
N PHE A 424 75.22 -71.89 12.32
CA PHE A 424 75.75 -73.04 11.58
C PHE A 424 76.48 -72.69 10.27
N LYS A 425 76.35 -71.46 9.75
CA LYS A 425 77.01 -71.03 8.49
C LYS A 425 78.29 -70.21 8.71
N MET A 426 78.53 -69.71 9.92
CA MET A 426 79.77 -68.99 10.26
C MET A 426 80.97 -69.89 10.58
N GLN A 427 80.80 -71.22 10.62
CA GLN A 427 81.93 -72.16 10.74
C GLN A 427 82.55 -72.59 9.40
N SER A 428 82.06 -72.08 8.26
CA SER A 428 82.59 -72.48 6.95
C SER A 428 82.54 -71.33 5.95
N CYS A 429 83.58 -70.49 5.93
CA CYS A 429 84.36 -70.22 4.71
C CYS A 429 85.35 -69.07 4.93
N LYS A 430 86.62 -69.38 4.65
CA LYS A 430 87.76 -68.47 4.58
C LYS A 430 87.66 -67.55 3.36
N LYS A 431 88.25 -66.36 3.54
CA LYS A 431 88.99 -65.50 2.57
C LYS A 431 88.55 -65.56 1.09
N ASN A 432 88.02 -64.44 0.60
CA ASN A 432 88.69 -63.71 -0.49
C ASN A 432 88.18 -62.27 -0.63
N ASN A 433 89.15 -61.36 -0.72
CA ASN A 433 88.97 -59.96 -1.08
C ASN A 433 88.48 -59.86 -2.52
N ASN A 434 87.29 -59.33 -2.73
CA ASN A 434 86.87 -58.52 -3.88
C ASN A 434 85.41 -58.13 -3.66
N ASP A 435 85.25 -57.05 -2.90
CA ASP A 435 83.99 -56.73 -2.28
C ASP A 435 83.08 -55.94 -3.24
N VAL A 436 82.23 -56.67 -3.95
CA VAL A 436 81.11 -56.13 -4.73
C VAL A 436 80.18 -55.31 -3.83
N ILE A 437 80.15 -55.60 -2.52
CA ILE A 437 79.34 -54.89 -1.53
C ILE A 437 79.95 -53.52 -1.21
N ASN A 438 81.27 -53.39 -1.17
CA ASN A 438 81.92 -52.06 -1.03
C ASN A 438 81.73 -51.19 -2.28
N LYS A 439 81.76 -51.76 -3.48
CA LYS A 439 81.41 -51.03 -4.72
C LYS A 439 79.94 -50.61 -4.76
N LEU A 440 79.04 -51.42 -4.19
CA LEU A 440 77.63 -51.07 -4.06
C LEU A 440 77.42 -49.94 -3.04
N ASN A 441 78.16 -49.96 -1.93
CA ASN A 441 78.13 -48.90 -0.92
C ASN A 441 78.67 -47.57 -1.46
N GLU A 442 79.74 -47.58 -2.25
CA GLU A 442 80.23 -46.38 -2.96
C GLU A 442 79.19 -45.83 -3.95
N MET A 443 78.53 -46.69 -4.72
CA MET A 443 77.45 -46.27 -5.63
C MET A 443 76.23 -45.71 -4.86
N PHE A 444 75.89 -46.28 -3.71
CA PHE A 444 74.77 -45.81 -2.88
C PHE A 444 75.06 -44.45 -2.24
N MET A 445 76.30 -44.22 -1.78
CA MET A 445 76.74 -42.93 -1.25
C MET A 445 76.79 -41.86 -2.35
N ASN A 446 77.24 -42.23 -3.57
CA ASN A 446 77.20 -41.32 -4.72
C ASN A 446 75.77 -40.96 -5.15
N ILE A 447 74.79 -41.88 -5.05
CA ILE A 447 73.37 -41.56 -5.31
C ILE A 447 72.81 -40.63 -4.23
N SER A 448 73.15 -40.84 -2.96
CA SER A 448 72.77 -39.95 -1.85
C SER A 448 73.34 -38.53 -2.03
N ASP A 449 74.59 -38.42 -2.47
CA ASP A 449 75.24 -37.11 -2.69
C ASP A 449 74.73 -36.42 -3.96
N THR A 450 74.39 -37.18 -5.01
CA THR A 450 73.74 -36.63 -6.22
C THR A 450 72.33 -36.12 -5.90
N LEU A 451 71.56 -36.83 -5.06
CA LEU A 451 70.23 -36.40 -4.61
C LEU A 451 70.26 -35.17 -3.69
N LYS A 452 71.30 -35.01 -2.88
CA LYS A 452 71.50 -33.81 -2.04
C LYS A 452 72.01 -32.59 -2.80
N LEU A 453 72.74 -32.77 -3.90
CA LEU A 453 73.21 -31.67 -4.75
C LEU A 453 72.14 -31.16 -5.71
N ASP A 454 71.20 -32.00 -6.15
CA ASP A 454 70.08 -31.59 -7.01
C ASP A 454 68.83 -31.07 -6.26
N SER A 455 68.72 -31.29 -4.94
CA SER A 455 67.57 -30.78 -4.16
C SER A 455 67.52 -29.26 -3.99
N ASN A 456 68.59 -28.53 -4.34
CA ASN A 456 68.69 -27.08 -4.17
C ASN A 456 68.76 -26.27 -5.49
N LYS A 457 68.63 -26.90 -6.67
CA LYS A 457 68.52 -26.17 -7.95
C LYS A 457 67.11 -26.28 -8.52
N LYS A 458 66.28 -25.27 -8.23
CA LYS A 458 64.95 -25.09 -8.85
C LYS A 458 65.05 -25.17 -10.38
N ASN A 459 64.30 -26.09 -11.00
CA ASN A 459 64.23 -26.28 -12.44
C ASN A 459 63.81 -24.97 -13.17
N LYS A 460 64.27 -24.76 -14.41
CA LYS A 460 63.95 -23.59 -15.24
C LYS A 460 62.44 -23.32 -15.34
N GLN A 461 61.61 -24.36 -15.34
CA GLN A 461 60.14 -24.24 -15.31
C GLN A 461 59.61 -23.68 -13.98
N CYS A 462 60.15 -24.10 -12.83
CA CYS A 462 59.82 -23.48 -11.53
C CYS A 462 60.28 -22.02 -11.44
N ARG A 463 61.45 -21.68 -12.00
CA ARG A 463 61.90 -20.28 -12.08
C ARG A 463 61.00 -19.43 -13.00
N LEU A 464 60.40 -20.02 -14.03
CA LEU A 464 59.43 -19.37 -14.90
C LEU A 464 58.09 -19.13 -14.18
N ILE A 465 57.61 -20.11 -13.41
CA ILE A 465 56.39 -19.98 -12.59
C ILE A 465 56.58 -18.97 -11.46
N GLU A 466 57.74 -18.93 -10.80
CA GLU A 466 58.04 -17.88 -9.80
C GLU A 466 58.18 -16.48 -10.41
N LYS A 467 58.59 -16.38 -11.69
CA LYS A 467 58.58 -15.11 -12.43
C LYS A 467 57.18 -14.69 -12.89
N MET A 468 56.20 -15.60 -12.90
CA MET A 468 54.78 -15.28 -13.09
C MET A 468 54.13 -14.79 -11.78
N GLN A 469 54.85 -13.98 -10.99
CA GLN A 469 54.22 -13.16 -9.97
C GLN A 469 53.31 -12.14 -10.65
N TYR A 470 52.00 -12.31 -10.48
CA TYR A 470 51.00 -11.32 -10.84
C TYR A 470 51.42 -9.95 -10.30
N ASN A 471 51.49 -8.98 -11.21
CA ASN A 471 51.75 -7.59 -10.88
C ASN A 471 50.54 -7.03 -10.10
N LYS A 472 50.51 -7.24 -8.77
CA LYS A 472 49.54 -6.62 -7.85
C LYS A 472 49.90 -5.15 -7.58
N ARG A 473 50.10 -4.37 -8.64
CA ARG A 473 50.12 -2.91 -8.57
C ARG A 473 49.28 -2.35 -9.72
N ASN A 474 48.27 -1.58 -9.34
CA ASN A 474 47.33 -0.79 -10.16
C ASN A 474 46.00 -1.44 -10.58
N VAL A 475 45.28 -2.06 -9.62
CA VAL A 475 43.81 -2.26 -9.75
C VAL A 475 43.01 -1.24 -8.91
N GLN A 476 43.66 -0.38 -8.13
CA GLN A 476 42.97 0.67 -7.36
C GLN A 476 42.52 1.87 -8.22
N GLY A 477 43.12 2.12 -9.39
CA GLY A 477 42.76 3.26 -10.25
C GLY A 477 41.54 3.03 -11.17
N SER A 478 41.31 1.79 -11.61
CA SER A 478 40.22 1.45 -12.52
C SER A 478 38.88 1.23 -11.80
N CYS A 479 38.89 0.76 -10.54
CA CYS A 479 37.67 0.62 -9.74
C CYS A 479 37.11 1.98 -9.26
N GLN A 480 37.96 2.98 -9.02
CA GLN A 480 37.49 4.33 -8.67
C GLN A 480 36.87 5.06 -9.86
N LYS A 481 37.43 4.92 -11.07
CA LYS A 481 36.79 5.43 -12.30
C LYS A 481 35.51 4.70 -12.65
N LEU A 482 35.44 3.39 -12.42
CA LEU A 482 34.22 2.60 -12.62
C LEU A 482 33.15 2.98 -11.58
N ASN A 483 33.50 3.15 -10.30
CA ASN A 483 32.55 3.60 -9.27
C ASN A 483 32.11 5.05 -9.46
N GLN A 484 32.97 5.94 -9.97
CA GLN A 484 32.57 7.30 -10.35
C GLN A 484 31.67 7.31 -11.59
N GLN A 485 31.89 6.41 -12.57
CA GLN A 485 31.02 6.24 -13.72
C GLN A 485 29.67 5.57 -13.36
N ILE A 486 29.67 4.64 -12.40
CA ILE A 486 28.47 3.99 -11.86
C ILE A 486 27.64 4.99 -11.03
N HIS A 487 28.28 5.85 -10.22
CA HIS A 487 27.58 6.93 -9.51
C HIS A 487 27.06 8.01 -10.47
N SER A 488 27.78 8.33 -11.56
CA SER A 488 27.24 9.23 -12.58
C SER A 488 26.09 8.63 -13.39
N LEU A 489 26.02 7.30 -13.50
CA LEU A 489 24.90 6.57 -14.14
C LEU A 489 23.69 6.43 -13.21
N SER A 490 23.88 6.33 -11.88
CA SER A 490 22.78 6.34 -10.91
C SER A 490 22.10 7.72 -10.80
N ASP A 491 22.85 8.81 -10.97
CA ASP A 491 22.29 10.16 -11.02
C ASP A 491 21.58 10.48 -12.36
N PHE A 492 21.95 9.79 -13.45
CA PHE A 492 21.25 9.92 -14.75
C PHE A 492 19.93 9.14 -14.78
N ASN A 493 19.83 8.02 -14.07
CA ASN A 493 18.60 7.21 -14.01
C ASN A 493 17.51 7.84 -13.12
N LEU A 494 17.84 8.74 -12.20
CA LEU A 494 16.85 9.50 -11.44
C LEU A 494 16.16 10.61 -12.25
N ARG A 495 16.72 11.06 -13.38
CA ARG A 495 16.03 11.98 -14.32
C ARG A 495 15.38 11.27 -15.51
N TYR A 496 15.77 10.04 -15.82
CA TYR A 496 15.22 9.29 -16.96
C TYR A 496 13.93 8.52 -16.62
N VAL A 497 13.69 8.24 -15.33
CA VAL A 497 12.46 7.57 -14.87
C VAL A 497 11.28 8.54 -14.78
N ASP A 498 11.50 9.80 -14.37
CA ASP A 498 10.43 10.81 -14.33
C ASP A 498 9.98 11.28 -15.73
N PHE A 499 10.87 11.27 -16.72
CA PHE A 499 10.53 11.67 -18.10
C PHE A 499 9.80 10.56 -18.88
N ASN A 500 10.07 9.29 -18.57
CA ASN A 500 9.39 8.17 -19.22
C ASN A 500 8.04 7.83 -18.59
N GLN A 501 7.79 8.17 -17.32
CA GLN A 501 6.47 7.99 -16.73
C GLN A 501 5.47 9.05 -17.22
N PHE A 502 5.91 10.29 -17.41
CA PHE A 502 5.13 11.34 -18.06
C PHE A 502 4.85 11.04 -19.55
N ASN A 503 5.86 10.57 -20.31
CA ASN A 503 5.65 10.19 -21.72
C ASN A 503 4.81 8.93 -21.89
N LYS A 504 4.82 8.00 -20.93
CA LYS A 504 3.96 6.80 -20.96
C LYS A 504 2.50 7.15 -20.64
N GLU A 505 2.25 8.06 -19.69
CA GLU A 505 0.89 8.57 -19.42
C GLU A 505 0.35 9.43 -20.57
N VAL A 506 1.20 10.22 -21.24
CA VAL A 506 0.82 11.00 -22.43
C VAL A 506 0.60 10.10 -23.66
N LEU A 507 1.40 9.04 -23.86
CA LEU A 507 1.15 8.04 -24.92
C LEU A 507 -0.12 7.23 -24.67
N ASP A 508 -0.42 6.83 -23.43
CA ASP A 508 -1.65 6.11 -23.09
C ASP A 508 -2.90 7.00 -23.23
N LEU A 509 -2.78 8.31 -23.01
CA LEU A 509 -3.83 9.29 -23.30
C LEU A 509 -4.04 9.54 -24.80
N LEU A 510 -2.98 9.52 -25.60
CA LEU A 510 -3.06 9.71 -27.06
C LEU A 510 -3.52 8.44 -27.80
N MET A 511 -3.16 7.25 -27.29
CA MET A 511 -3.55 5.96 -27.89
C MET A 511 -5.00 5.57 -27.55
N ASN A 512 -5.55 6.00 -26.40
CA ASN A 512 -6.96 5.78 -26.08
C ASN A 512 -7.92 6.75 -26.80
N CYS A 513 -7.42 7.82 -27.41
CA CYS A 513 -8.23 8.73 -28.24
C CYS A 513 -8.37 8.28 -29.71
N THR A 514 -7.74 7.17 -30.12
CA THR A 514 -7.79 6.69 -31.52
C THR A 514 -8.55 5.38 -31.74
N TYR A 515 -9.18 4.82 -30.71
CA TYR A 515 -10.06 3.66 -30.83
C TYR A 515 -11.43 3.92 -30.16
N SER A 516 -12.17 4.89 -30.70
CA SER A 516 -13.64 4.92 -30.54
C SER A 516 -14.29 5.57 -31.76
N GLN A 517 -14.08 4.99 -32.93
CA GLN A 517 -14.96 5.14 -34.09
C GLN A 517 -14.68 4.00 -35.08
N LEU A 518 -15.41 2.91 -34.91
CA LEU A 518 -15.94 2.02 -35.96
C LEU A 518 -17.01 1.12 -35.33
#